data_AF-R2SU69-F1
#
_entry.id   AF-R2SU69-F1
#
_cell.length_a   1.000
_cell.length_b   1.000
_cell.length_c   1.000
_cell.angle_alpha   90.00
_cell.angle_beta   90.00
_cell.angle_gamma   90.00
#
_symmetry.space_group_name_H-M   'P 1'
#
loop_
_entity.id
_entity.type
_entity.pdbx_description
1 polymer ?
#
loop_
_entity_poly.entity_id
_entity_poly.type
_entity_poly.pdbx_seq_one_letter_code
_entity_poly.pdbx_strand_id
1 'polypeptide(L)' 'MLITEFREMVLIQMDRQGKNWKYLASLIEKSDTYTKQVVSKVQNGPKAEEYRKIIAENLGIVYESEGLSSGRIN' A
#
# COMPACT_ATOMS: atom_id res chain seq x y z
N MET A 1 -8.81 -9.72 5.37
CA MET A 1 -8.69 -9.73 6.85
C MET A 1 -7.90 -8.51 7.32
N LEU A 2 -8.13 -8.04 8.55
CA LEU A 2 -7.81 -6.64 8.89
C LEU A 2 -6.39 -6.45 9.47
N ILE A 3 -5.59 -5.66 8.76
CA ILE A 3 -4.37 -4.93 9.19
C ILE A 3 -3.02 -5.64 8.98
N THR A 4 -2.94 -6.98 8.95
CA THR A 4 -1.67 -7.71 8.67
C THR A 4 -1.45 -8.06 7.19
N GLU A 5 -2.50 -8.38 6.43
CA GLU A 5 -2.40 -8.79 5.01
C GLU A 5 -1.61 -7.82 4.15
N PHE A 6 -1.97 -6.53 4.17
CA PHE A 6 -1.37 -5.58 3.25
C PHE A 6 0.13 -5.41 3.50
N ARG A 7 0.54 -5.30 4.77
CA ARG A 7 1.95 -5.19 5.13
C ARG A 7 2.73 -6.44 4.75
N GLU A 8 2.18 -7.62 5.02
CA GLU A 8 2.82 -8.90 4.67
C GLU A 8 2.96 -9.04 3.15
N MET A 9 1.91 -8.72 2.39
CA MET A 9 1.93 -8.75 0.93
C MET A 9 2.96 -7.79 0.36
N VAL A 10 3.06 -6.57 0.92
CA VAL A 10 4.09 -5.59 0.54
C VAL A 10 5.49 -6.18 0.78
N LEU A 11 5.75 -6.76 1.96
CA LEU A 11 7.04 -7.35 2.28
C LEU A 11 7.40 -8.50 1.34
N ILE A 12 6.46 -9.42 1.07
CA ILE A 12 6.66 -10.55 0.16
C ILE A 12 6.95 -10.06 -1.26
N GLN A 13 6.21 -9.08 -1.76
CA GLN A 13 6.41 -8.57 -3.12
C GLN A 13 7.69 -7.74 -3.24
N MET A 14 8.05 -6.99 -2.20
CA MET A 14 9.34 -6.30 -2.15
C MET A 14 10.51 -7.28 -2.27
N ASP A 15 10.48 -8.36 -1.48
CA ASP A 15 11.51 -9.40 -1.50
C ASP A 15 11.61 -10.08 -2.87
N ARG A 16 10.47 -10.53 -3.43
CA ARG A 16 10.40 -11.15 -4.77
C ARG A 16 10.92 -10.27 -5.90
N GLN A 17 10.73 -8.96 -5.78
CA GLN A 17 11.08 -7.98 -6.82
C GLN A 17 12.42 -7.28 -6.56
N GLY A 18 13.15 -7.63 -5.48
CA GLY A 18 14.39 -6.97 -5.09
C GLY A 18 14.21 -5.48 -4.73
N LYS A 19 13.01 -5.08 -4.31
CA LYS A 19 12.67 -3.70 -3.93
C LYS A 19 12.90 -3.50 -2.43
N ASN A 20 13.24 -2.26 -2.05
CA ASN A 20 13.50 -1.90 -0.66
C ASN A 20 12.66 -0.68 -0.22
N TRP A 21 12.77 -0.29 1.05
CA TRP A 21 11.98 0.81 1.59
C TRP A 21 12.27 2.15 0.92
N LYS A 22 13.52 2.40 0.51
CA LYS A 22 13.90 3.62 -0.23
C LYS A 22 13.18 3.70 -1.57
N TYR A 23 13.02 2.57 -2.26
CA TYR A 23 12.26 2.49 -3.49
C TYR A 23 10.79 2.86 -3.25
N LEU A 24 10.11 2.24 -2.28
CA LEU A 24 8.72 2.60 -1.99
C LEU A 24 8.56 4.05 -1.52
N ALA A 25 9.51 4.55 -0.75
CA ALA A 25 9.54 5.94 -0.29
C ALA A 25 9.65 6.93 -1.45
N SER A 26 10.42 6.59 -2.49
CA SER A 26 10.51 7.39 -3.72
C SER A 26 9.20 7.40 -4.51
N LEU A 27 8.43 6.30 -4.53
CA LEU A 27 7.15 6.24 -5.25
C LEU A 27 6.09 7.20 -4.69
N ILE A 28 6.10 7.41 -3.37
CA ILE A 28 5.11 8.25 -2.70
C ILE A 28 5.68 9.61 -2.27
N GLU A 29 6.93 9.90 -2.63
CA GLU A 29 7.65 11.13 -2.27
C GLU A 29 7.64 11.42 -0.75
N LYS A 30 8.00 10.41 0.05
CA LYS A 30 8.06 10.48 1.52
C LYS A 30 9.34 9.83 2.05
N SER A 31 9.51 9.84 3.37
CA SER A 31 10.59 9.11 4.03
C SER A 31 10.28 7.63 4.16
N ASP A 32 11.31 6.80 4.27
CA ASP A 32 11.20 5.37 4.57
C ASP A 32 10.33 5.13 5.83
N THR A 33 10.52 5.94 6.86
CA THR A 33 9.75 5.83 8.12
C THR A 33 8.27 6.07 7.90
N TYR A 34 7.91 7.14 7.18
CA TYR A 34 6.52 7.44 6.90
C TYR A 34 5.88 6.37 5.99
N THR A 35 6.63 5.89 5.00
CA THR A 35 6.21 4.80 4.11
C THR A 35 5.89 3.53 4.89
N LYS A 36 6.74 3.15 5.85
CA LYS A 36 6.48 2.03 6.76
C LYS A 36 5.21 2.24 7.59
N GLN A 37 4.94 3.45 8.07
CA GLN A 37 3.73 3.77 8.82
C GLN A 37 2.47 3.67 7.95
N VAL A 38 2.53 4.11 6.70
CA VAL A 38 1.45 3.97 5.71
C VAL A 38 1.15 2.50 5.43
N VAL A 39 2.19 1.70 5.16
CA VAL A 39 2.07 0.25 4.90
C VAL A 39 1.55 -0.49 6.13
N SER A 40 1.96 -0.07 7.33
CA SER A 40 1.50 -0.66 8.60
C SER A 40 0.13 -0.14 9.06
N LYS A 41 -0.57 0.69 8.27
CA LYS A 41 -1.83 1.37 8.63
C LYS A 41 -1.77 2.18 9.95
N VAL A 42 -0.57 2.55 10.39
CA VAL A 42 -0.37 3.51 11.49
C VAL A 42 -0.79 4.89 11.01
N GLN A 43 -0.40 5.25 9.80
CA GLN A 43 -0.89 6.46 9.14
C GLN A 43 -2.20 6.17 8.41
N ASN A 44 -3.23 6.91 8.79
CA ASN A 44 -4.58 6.82 8.23
C ASN A 44 -5.02 8.14 7.59
N GLY A 45 -6.10 8.08 6.83
CA GLY A 45 -6.70 9.20 6.10
C GLY A 45 -6.62 9.06 4.57
N PRO A 46 -7.30 9.94 3.82
CA PRO A 46 -7.43 9.84 2.35
C PRO A 46 -6.07 9.77 1.64
N LYS A 47 -5.11 10.60 2.07
CA LYS A 47 -3.78 10.61 1.47
C LYS A 47 -2.99 9.33 1.72
N ALA A 48 -3.12 8.76 2.92
CA ALA A 48 -2.48 7.47 3.24
C ALA A 48 -3.09 6.33 2.42
N GLU A 49 -4.38 6.41 2.12
CA GLU A 49 -5.07 5.46 1.25
C GLU A 49 -4.60 5.56 -0.20
N GLU A 50 -4.42 6.77 -0.73
CA GLU A 50 -3.80 6.99 -2.03
C GLU A 50 -2.39 6.38 -2.09
N TYR A 51 -1.57 6.59 -1.07
CA TYR A 51 -0.23 6.00 -1.01
C TYR A 51 -0.25 4.47 -0.98
N ARG A 52 -1.20 3.86 -0.25
CA ARG A 52 -1.37 2.40 -0.25
C ARG A 52 -1.77 1.89 -1.64
N LYS A 53 -2.65 2.61 -2.35
CA LYS A 53 -3.03 2.28 -3.74
C LYS A 53 -1.82 2.34 -4.69
N ILE A 54 -1.02 3.40 -4.63
CA ILE A 54 0.20 3.55 -5.45
C ILE A 54 1.18 2.40 -5.18
N ILE A 55 1.43 2.10 -3.91
CA ILE A 55 2.33 1.01 -3.50
C ILE A 55 1.78 -0.34 -3.99
N ALA A 56 0.48 -0.57 -3.84
CA ALA A 56 -0.17 -1.81 -4.25
C ALA A 56 -0.08 -2.01 -5.77
N GLU A 57 -0.42 -0.99 -6.56
CA GLU A 57 -0.35 -1.02 -8.03
C GLU A 57 1.08 -1.32 -8.49
N ASN A 58 2.07 -0.63 -7.93
CA ASN A 58 3.47 -0.83 -8.29
C ASN A 58 4.02 -2.22 -7.92
N LEU A 59 3.48 -2.82 -6.85
CA LEU A 59 3.86 -4.16 -6.40
C LEU A 59 2.97 -5.27 -6.98
N GLY A 60 1.97 -4.94 -7.79
CA GLY A 60 1.02 -5.92 -8.34
C GLY A 60 0.12 -6.57 -7.28
N ILE A 61 -0.18 -5.85 -6.21
CA ILE A 61 -1.05 -6.29 -5.11
C ILE A 61 -2.48 -5.82 -5.42
N VAL A 62 -3.44 -6.74 -5.41
CA VAL A 62 -4.86 -6.37 -5.44
C VAL A 62 -5.20 -5.70 -4.11
N TYR A 63 -5.54 -4.41 -4.16
CA TYR A 63 -5.86 -3.61 -2.99
C TYR A 63 -7.26 -3.01 -3.14
N GLU A 64 -8.22 -3.61 -2.43
CA GLU A 64 -9.57 -3.10 -2.33
C GLU A 64 -9.64 -2.13 -1.14
N SER A 65 -9.78 -0.84 -1.43
CA SER A 65 -10.06 0.13 -0.37
C SER A 65 -11.45 -0.15 0.19
N GLU A 66 -11.62 -0.17 1.52
CA GLU A 66 -12.91 -0.43 2.21
C GLU A 66 -14.03 0.61 1.94
N GLY A 67 -13.91 1.42 0.90
CA GLY A 67 -14.96 2.30 0.40
C GLY A 67 -14.80 2.48 -1.09
N LEU A 68 -15.41 1.59 -1.87
CA LEU A 68 -15.98 1.79 -3.21
C LEU A 68 -16.57 0.45 -3.66
N SER A 69 -17.65 0.02 -2.99
CA SER A 69 -18.68 -0.77 -3.65
C SER A 69 -19.39 0.14 -4.65
N SER A 70 -18.73 0.44 -5.76
CA SER A 70 -19.38 0.98 -6.94
C SER A 70 -20.22 -0.14 -7.53
N GLY A 71 -21.53 -0.07 -7.28
CA GLY A 71 -22.50 -0.97 -7.85
C GLY A 71 -22.27 -1.13 -9.35
N ARG A 72 -22.05 -2.38 -9.78
CA ARG A 72 -22.31 -2.78 -11.15
C ARG A 72 -23.82 -2.56 -11.37
N ILE A 73 -24.12 -1.49 -12.08
CA ILE A 73 -25.40 -1.26 -12.72
C ILE A 73 -25.53 -2.36 -13.78
N ASN A 74 -26.50 -3.26 -13.61
CA ASN A 74 -27.10 -4.03 -14.69
C ASN A 74 -28.46 -3.40 -15.00
#